data_AF-A0A7X6Q1C5-F1
#
_entry.id   AF-A0A7X6Q1C5-F1
#
_cell.length_a   1.000
_cell.length_b   1.000
_cell.length_c   1.000
_cell.angle_alpha   90.00
_cell.angle_beta   90.00
_cell.angle_gamma   90.00
#
_symmetry.space_group_name_H-M   'P 1'
#
loop_
_entity.id
_entity.type
_entity.pdbx_description
1 polymer ?
#
loop_
_entity_poly.entity_id
_entity_poly.type
_entity_poly.pdbx_seq_one_letter_code
_entity_poly.pdbx_strand_id
1 'polypeptide(L)'
;MKKILRLLFVFSTLLILLIGCTKQVIDMDGKAYEKLIITLEEKGFSVISEDVEESILQGQRKWLTLNDRENISVYFYETDKEMEEDAAYIHASGLSYHKKDKSVEISWSSVPHFYKTDNIIVL
;
A
#
# COMPACT_ATOMS: atom_id res chain seq x y z
N MET A 1 -16.57 44.33 20.65
CA MET A 1 -16.73 42.94 21.13
C MET A 1 -17.35 41.99 20.11
N LYS A 2 -18.50 42.31 19.48
CA LYS A 2 -19.18 41.41 18.51
C LYS A 2 -18.34 41.04 17.26
N LYS A 3 -17.44 41.93 16.81
CA LYS A 3 -16.56 41.69 15.65
C LYS A 3 -15.40 40.72 15.96
N ILE A 4 -14.85 40.79 17.18
CA ILE A 4 -13.80 39.87 17.66
C ILE A 4 -14.39 38.47 17.91
N LEU A 5 -15.63 38.41 18.45
CA LEU A 5 -16.36 37.16 18.65
C LEU A 5 -16.67 36.44 17.32
N ARG A 6 -16.99 37.20 16.26
CA ARG A 6 -17.19 36.66 14.90
C ARG A 6 -15.89 36.13 14.27
N LEU A 7 -14.76 36.81 14.50
CA LEU A 7 -13.46 36.36 13.99
C LEU A 7 -13.01 35.04 14.64
N LEU A 8 -13.22 34.89 15.95
CA LEU A 8 -12.93 33.64 16.67
C LEU A 8 -13.80 32.47 16.18
N PHE A 9 -15.07 32.73 15.83
CA PHE A 9 -15.97 31.71 15.30
C PHE A 9 -15.58 31.25 13.89
N VAL A 10 -15.09 32.17 13.04
CA VAL A 10 -14.56 31.84 11.70
C VAL A 10 -13.23 31.09 11.80
N PHE A 11 -12.35 31.46 12.74
CA PHE A 11 -11.08 30.77 12.94
C PHE A 11 -11.28 29.35 13.53
N SER A 12 -12.25 29.19 14.42
CA SER A 12 -12.63 27.89 15.00
C SER A 12 -13.24 26.93 13.96
N THR A 13 -14.00 27.44 12.99
CA THR A 13 -14.59 26.60 11.93
C THR A 13 -13.57 26.21 10.86
N LEU A 14 -12.54 27.04 10.64
CA LEU A 14 -11.44 26.72 9.72
C LEU A 14 -10.52 25.60 10.25
N LEU A 15 -10.37 25.48 11.58
CA LEU A 15 -9.55 24.42 12.20
C LEU A 15 -10.17 23.02 12.09
N ILE A 16 -11.51 22.92 12.05
CA ILE A 16 -12.25 21.64 12.01
C ILE A 16 -12.16 20.98 10.62
N LEU A 17 -11.88 21.76 9.56
CA LEU A 17 -11.71 21.26 8.20
C LEU A 17 -10.35 20.57 7.95
N LEU A 18 -9.42 20.62 8.92
CA LEU A 18 -8.11 19.97 8.84
C LEU A 18 -8.07 18.58 9.47
N ILE A 19 -9.22 17.99 9.83
CA ILE A 19 -9.32 16.54 10.08
C ILE A 19 -9.24 15.86 8.71
N GLY A 20 -8.03 15.89 8.14
CA GLY A 20 -7.66 15.07 7.01
C GLY A 20 -7.93 13.62 7.36
N CYS A 21 -8.44 12.88 6.38
CA CYS A 21 -8.69 11.45 6.50
C CYS A 21 -7.36 10.77 6.89
N THR A 22 -7.19 10.46 8.18
CA THR A 22 -6.07 9.66 8.64
C THR A 22 -6.31 8.27 8.07
N LYS A 23 -5.61 7.89 7.00
CA LYS A 23 -5.52 6.48 6.63
C LYS A 23 -5.09 5.73 7.89
N GLN A 24 -5.85 4.73 8.30
CA GLN A 24 -5.45 3.90 9.42
C GLN A 24 -4.09 3.29 9.06
N VAL A 25 -3.14 3.38 9.99
CA VAL A 25 -1.85 2.71 9.84
C VAL A 25 -2.14 1.23 10.01
N ILE A 26 -1.98 0.45 8.94
CA ILE A 26 -2.07 -1.00 9.00
C ILE A 26 -0.75 -1.49 9.60
N ASP A 27 -0.84 -2.46 10.50
CA ASP A 27 0.34 -3.16 10.99
C ASP A 27 0.95 -3.98 9.85
N MET A 28 2.02 -3.47 9.27
CA MET A 28 2.71 -4.09 8.14
C MET A 28 3.67 -5.21 8.56
N ASP A 29 3.68 -5.61 9.84
CA ASP A 29 4.48 -6.72 10.36
C ASP A 29 3.62 -7.96 10.69
N GLY A 30 2.50 -8.14 9.97
CA GLY A 30 1.60 -9.28 10.14
C GLY A 30 2.22 -10.64 9.79
N LYS A 31 1.58 -11.72 10.28
CA LYS A 31 2.06 -13.13 10.14
C LYS A 31 2.48 -13.53 8.71
N ALA A 32 1.73 -13.07 7.70
CA ALA A 32 2.00 -13.40 6.30
C ALA A 32 3.35 -12.80 5.84
N TYR A 33 3.64 -11.59 6.29
CA TYR A 33 4.89 -10.90 6.00
C TYR A 33 6.06 -11.47 6.80
N GLU A 34 5.89 -11.73 8.10
CA GLU A 34 6.92 -12.41 8.90
C GLU A 34 7.32 -13.74 8.26
N LYS A 35 6.34 -14.54 7.82
CA LYS A 35 6.57 -15.80 7.12
C LYS A 35 7.30 -15.60 5.79
N LEU A 36 6.99 -14.56 5.03
CA LEU A 36 7.70 -14.20 3.80
C LEU A 36 9.18 -13.91 4.09
N ILE A 37 9.46 -13.05 5.08
CA ILE A 37 10.83 -12.68 5.48
C ILE A 37 11.61 -13.91 5.92
N ILE A 38 11.07 -14.71 6.84
CA ILE A 38 11.69 -15.96 7.29
C ILE A 38 11.98 -16.89 6.11
N THR A 39 11.02 -17.06 5.19
CA THR A 39 11.21 -17.94 4.02
C THR A 39 12.33 -17.45 3.10
N LEU A 40 12.47 -16.14 2.92
CA LEU A 40 13.56 -15.54 2.13
C LEU A 40 14.91 -15.73 2.82
N GLU A 41 14.99 -15.48 4.13
CA GLU A 41 16.21 -15.65 4.92
C GLU A 41 16.65 -17.12 4.98
N GLU A 42 15.72 -18.06 5.17
CA GLU A 42 15.98 -19.51 5.13
C GLU A 42 16.49 -19.98 3.75
N LYS A 43 16.13 -19.27 2.69
CA LYS A 43 16.66 -19.49 1.34
C LYS A 43 18.02 -18.84 1.10
N GLY A 44 18.56 -18.13 2.09
CA GLY A 44 19.88 -17.51 2.04
C GLY A 44 19.91 -16.09 1.47
N PHE A 45 18.77 -15.39 1.41
CA PHE A 45 18.72 -13.98 1.03
C PHE A 45 18.91 -13.09 2.27
N SER A 46 19.74 -12.04 2.15
CA SER A 46 19.67 -10.91 3.07
C SER A 46 18.54 -9.98 2.63
N VAL A 47 17.68 -9.57 3.56
CA VAL A 47 16.51 -8.74 3.27
C VAL A 47 16.63 -7.40 3.97
N ILE A 48 16.54 -6.31 3.21
CA ILE A 48 16.36 -4.95 3.74
C ILE A 48 14.94 -4.52 3.43
N SER A 49 14.20 -4.06 4.43
CA SER A 49 12.81 -3.62 4.27
C SER A 49 12.67 -2.12 4.52
N GLU A 50 11.96 -1.44 3.62
CA GLU A 50 11.68 0.00 3.72
C GLU A 50 10.19 0.27 3.49
N ASP A 51 9.58 1.09 4.34
CA ASP A 51 8.23 1.59 4.10
C ASP A 51 8.29 2.65 3.00
N VAL A 52 7.46 2.51 1.97
CA VAL A 52 7.47 3.37 0.79
C VAL A 52 6.06 3.80 0.41
N GLU A 53 5.94 4.86 -0.39
CA GLU A 53 4.65 5.33 -0.86
C GLU A 53 3.90 4.27 -1.68
N GLU A 54 2.57 4.34 -1.62
CA GLU A 54 1.68 3.54 -2.47
C GLU A 54 2.02 3.74 -3.95
N SER A 55 1.71 2.71 -4.76
CA SER A 55 2.02 2.72 -6.18
C SER A 55 0.77 2.41 -7.00
N ILE A 56 0.77 1.30 -7.75
CA ILE A 56 -0.32 0.90 -8.62
C ILE A 56 -1.50 0.41 -7.77
N LEU A 57 -1.21 -0.45 -6.79
CA LEU A 57 -2.20 -1.02 -5.86
C LEU A 57 -2.42 -0.09 -4.66
N GLN A 58 -3.56 -0.27 -3.99
CA GLN A 58 -4.03 0.59 -2.91
C GLN A 58 -3.46 0.22 -1.53
N GLY A 59 -2.98 -1.01 -1.38
CA GLY A 59 -2.39 -1.45 -0.12
C GLY A 59 -1.16 -0.61 0.25
N GLN A 60 -0.92 -0.46 1.56
CA GLN A 60 0.32 0.15 2.05
C GLN A 60 1.51 -0.68 1.58
N ARG A 61 2.66 -0.06 1.31
CA ARG A 61 3.73 -0.74 0.57
C ARG A 61 5.05 -0.77 1.34
N LYS A 62 5.64 -1.95 1.43
CA LYS A 62 7.07 -2.13 1.73
C LYS A 62 7.85 -2.47 0.46
N TRP A 63 9.06 -1.94 0.38
CA TRP A 63 10.05 -2.29 -0.63
C TRP A 63 11.13 -3.16 0.02
N LEU A 64 11.24 -4.41 -0.45
CA LEU A 64 12.25 -5.34 0.02
C LEU A 64 13.40 -5.36 -0.98
N THR A 65 14.61 -5.09 -0.51
CA THR A 65 15.84 -5.26 -1.27
C THR A 65 16.51 -6.58 -0.87
N LEU A 66 16.63 -7.51 -1.81
CA LEU A 66 17.30 -8.80 -1.60
C LEU A 66 18.75 -8.73 -2.08
N ASN A 67 19.69 -9.09 -1.21
CA ASN A 67 21.13 -9.12 -1.51
C ASN A 67 21.65 -7.85 -2.23
N ASP A 68 21.07 -6.69 -1.92
CA ASP A 68 21.37 -5.39 -2.54
C ASP A 68 21.19 -5.32 -4.07
N ARG A 69 20.33 -6.17 -4.65
CA ARG A 69 20.20 -6.32 -6.11
C ARG A 69 18.77 -6.40 -6.62
N GLU A 70 17.98 -7.27 -6.02
CA GLU A 70 16.61 -7.55 -6.46
C GLU A 70 15.62 -6.86 -5.55
N ASN A 71 14.49 -6.44 -6.11
CA ASN A 71 13.49 -5.69 -5.37
C ASN A 71 12.15 -6.40 -5.45
N ILE A 72 11.47 -6.48 -4.31
CA ILE A 72 10.12 -7.01 -4.19
C ILE A 72 9.25 -5.94 -3.56
N SER A 73 8.09 -5.67 -4.15
CA SER A 73 7.05 -4.85 -3.54
C SER A 73 6.07 -5.74 -2.78
N VAL A 74 5.84 -5.43 -1.49
CA VAL A 74 4.83 -6.09 -0.66
C VAL A 74 3.76 -5.08 -0.32
N TYR A 75 2.51 -5.39 -0.67
CA TYR A 75 1.35 -4.56 -0.42
C TYR A 75 0.49 -5.17 0.71
N PHE A 76 0.11 -4.34 1.67
CA PHE A 76 -0.61 -4.72 2.88
C PHE A 76 -2.03 -4.15 2.89
N TYR A 77 -2.98 -4.99 3.29
CA TYR A 77 -4.39 -4.67 3.39
C TYR A 77 -4.89 -4.97 4.81
N GLU A 78 -5.98 -4.32 5.23
CA GLU A 78 -6.53 -4.57 6.56
C GLU A 78 -7.13 -5.98 6.64
N THR A 79 -7.71 -6.44 5.53
CA THR A 79 -8.33 -7.77 5.42
C THR A 79 -7.95 -8.48 4.12
N ASP A 80 -8.09 -9.80 4.12
CA ASP A 80 -7.99 -10.64 2.92
C ASP A 80 -9.02 -10.22 1.85
N LYS A 81 -10.22 -9.82 2.27
CA LYS A 81 -11.27 -9.33 1.39
C LYS A 81 -10.86 -8.06 0.65
N GLU A 82 -10.28 -7.08 1.34
CA GLU A 82 -9.79 -5.85 0.69
C GLU A 82 -8.66 -6.12 -0.30
N MET A 83 -7.76 -7.05 0.06
CA MET A 83 -6.72 -7.52 -0.84
C MET A 83 -7.32 -8.12 -2.12
N GLU A 84 -8.32 -9.00 -1.99
CA GLU A 84 -9.01 -9.61 -3.13
C GLU A 84 -9.76 -8.59 -3.98
N GLU A 85 -10.43 -7.62 -3.35
CA GLU A 85 -11.13 -6.54 -4.05
C GLU A 85 -10.17 -5.67 -4.86
N ASP A 86 -8.97 -5.38 -4.34
CA ASP A 86 -7.98 -4.60 -5.09
C ASP A 86 -7.32 -5.41 -6.21
N ALA A 87 -7.00 -6.67 -5.95
CA ALA A 87 -6.44 -7.59 -6.95
C ALA A 87 -7.40 -7.79 -8.15
N ALA A 88 -8.72 -7.74 -7.92
CA ALA A 88 -9.72 -7.87 -8.97
C ALA A 88 -9.69 -6.72 -10.01
N TYR A 89 -9.06 -5.59 -9.69
CA TYR A 89 -8.85 -4.50 -10.65
C TYR A 89 -7.62 -4.73 -11.55
N ILE A 90 -6.77 -5.71 -11.26
CA ILE A 90 -5.64 -6.08 -12.12
C ILE A 90 -6.20 -6.88 -13.30
N HIS A 91 -5.93 -6.42 -14.52
CA HIS A 91 -6.31 -7.14 -15.72
C HIS A 91 -5.58 -8.50 -15.79
N ALA A 92 -6.18 -9.50 -16.43
CA ALA A 92 -5.63 -10.86 -16.49
C ALA A 92 -4.22 -10.94 -17.10
N SER A 93 -3.80 -9.97 -17.90
CA SER A 93 -2.42 -9.87 -18.42
C SER A 93 -1.40 -9.34 -17.42
N GLY A 94 -1.84 -8.75 -16.30
CA GLY A 94 -1.00 -8.02 -15.35
C GLY A 94 -0.45 -6.68 -15.88
N LEU A 95 -0.82 -6.29 -17.10
CA LEU A 95 -0.29 -5.10 -17.78
C LEU A 95 -1.16 -3.86 -17.55
N SER A 96 -2.31 -3.99 -16.92
CA SER A 96 -3.18 -2.86 -16.63
C SER A 96 -3.93 -3.04 -15.33
N TYR A 97 -4.29 -1.91 -14.72
CA TYR A 97 -5.09 -1.81 -13.50
C TYR A 97 -6.26 -0.87 -13.74
N HIS A 98 -7.48 -1.36 -13.52
CA HIS A 98 -8.73 -0.65 -13.81
C HIS A 98 -9.63 -0.59 -12.59
N LYS A 99 -9.56 0.51 -11.83
CA LYS A 99 -10.44 0.77 -10.70
C LYS A 99 -11.31 1.99 -10.97
N LYS A 100 -12.62 1.78 -11.16
CA LYS A 100 -13.61 2.85 -11.38
C LYS A 100 -13.16 3.84 -12.46
N ASP A 101 -12.75 5.03 -12.06
CA ASP A 101 -12.29 6.16 -12.89
C ASP A 101 -10.77 6.18 -13.11
N LYS A 102 -10.01 5.30 -12.44
CA LYS A 102 -8.57 5.14 -12.60
C LYS A 102 -8.27 3.95 -13.51
N SER A 103 -7.65 4.23 -14.65
CA SER A 103 -7.10 3.23 -15.56
C SER A 103 -5.62 3.51 -15.75
N VAL A 104 -4.76 2.55 -15.41
CA VAL A 104 -3.30 2.66 -15.52
C VAL A 104 -2.78 1.50 -16.38
N GLU A 105 -2.03 1.83 -17.41
CA GLU A 105 -1.21 0.88 -18.17
C GLU A 105 0.16 0.76 -17.50
N ILE A 106 0.66 -0.46 -17.40
CA ILE A 106 1.86 -0.78 -16.65
C ILE A 106 2.84 -1.48 -17.59
N SER A 107 4.00 -0.86 -17.77
CA SER A 107 5.10 -1.42 -18.56
C SER A 107 6.12 -2.04 -17.64
N TRP A 108 6.21 -3.36 -17.68
CA TRP A 108 7.19 -4.13 -16.93
C TRP A 108 8.41 -4.47 -17.80
N SER A 109 9.57 -4.67 -17.18
CA SER A 109 10.75 -5.21 -17.87
C SER A 109 10.62 -6.69 -18.20
N SER A 110 9.70 -7.40 -17.55
CA SER A 110 9.34 -8.81 -17.75
C SER A 110 7.87 -9.05 -17.39
N VAL A 111 7.31 -10.22 -17.73
CA VAL A 111 5.92 -10.53 -17.35
C VAL A 111 5.78 -10.54 -15.82
N PRO A 112 4.90 -9.71 -15.22
CA PRO A 112 4.77 -9.58 -13.78
C PRO A 112 4.15 -10.85 -13.19
N HIS A 113 4.51 -11.17 -11.95
CA HIS A 113 3.89 -12.24 -11.19
C HIS A 113 3.36 -11.64 -9.89
N PHE A 114 2.05 -11.74 -9.68
CA PHE A 114 1.39 -11.29 -8.45
C PHE A 114 1.05 -12.52 -7.61
N TYR A 115 1.63 -12.60 -6.41
CA TYR A 115 1.32 -13.63 -5.45
C TYR A 115 0.45 -13.05 -4.35
N LYS A 116 -0.63 -13.76 -4.00
CA LYS A 116 -1.53 -13.41 -2.91
C LYS A 116 -1.33 -14.39 -1.76
N THR A 117 -1.24 -13.88 -0.54
CA THR A 117 -1.28 -14.71 0.66
C THR A 117 -1.90 -13.91 1.80
N ASP A 118 -2.89 -14.48 2.48
CA ASP A 118 -3.68 -13.81 3.51
C ASP A 118 -4.13 -12.40 3.08
N ASN A 119 -3.65 -11.34 3.75
CA ASN A 119 -3.97 -9.95 3.49
C ASN A 119 -2.82 -9.20 2.80
N ILE A 120 -1.92 -9.88 2.09
CA ILE A 120 -0.82 -9.25 1.34
C ILE A 120 -0.76 -9.68 -0.14
N ILE A 121 -0.24 -8.77 -0.97
CA ILE A 121 0.17 -9.03 -2.36
C ILE A 121 1.68 -8.83 -2.49
N VAL A 122 2.35 -9.79 -3.10
CA VAL A 122 3.79 -9.74 -3.39
C VAL A 122 4.00 -9.64 -4.90
N LEU A 123 4.83 -8.68 -5.31
CA LEU A 123 5.19 -8.37 -6.69
C LEU A 123 6.71 -8.26 -6.85
#